data_AF-A0A958FUJ2-F1
#
_entry.id   AF-A0A958FUJ2-F1
#
_cell.length_a   1.000
_cell.length_b   1.000
_cell.length_c   1.000
_cell.angle_alpha   90.00
_cell.angle_beta   90.00
_cell.angle_gamma   90.00
#
_symmetry.space_group_name_H-M   'P 1'
#
loop_
_entity.id
_entity.type
_entity.pdbx_description
1 polymer ?
#
loop_
_entity_poly.entity_id
_entity_poly.type
_entity_poly.pdbx_seq_one_letter_code
_entity_poly.pdbx_strand_id
1 'polypeptide(L)'
;DFYWETEHHAAQYGVFRQMIDIAQALDFPVVIHNRSAQREMQWFFQEEKIERLNGVMHCFAGDTIDAEFYLEMGLHISFTASITYQSFDENVAKIVPLDRTMIETDSPYIAPAKSKKKRNEPSNVLAVAQKLAEIHNLPVAEIARVTTDNARRFFRLPNLIDE
;
A
#
# COMPACT_ATOMS: atom_id res chain seq x y z
N ASP A 1 -4.87 -9.50 -9.39
CA ASP A 1 -4.30 -8.76 -10.53
C ASP A 1 -4.98 -9.20 -11.81
N PHE A 2 -5.98 -8.44 -12.25
CA PHE A 2 -6.83 -8.78 -13.39
C PHE A 2 -6.39 -8.08 -14.69
N TYR A 3 -5.20 -7.47 -14.70
CA TYR A 3 -4.69 -6.78 -15.89
C TYR A 3 -4.07 -7.73 -16.93
N TRP A 4 -3.57 -8.90 -16.51
CA TRP A 4 -2.84 -9.83 -17.38
C TRP A 4 -3.75 -10.81 -18.13
N GLU A 5 -3.92 -12.02 -17.57
CA GLU A 5 -4.58 -13.14 -18.23
C GLU A 5 -5.81 -13.58 -17.43
N THR A 6 -6.96 -13.63 -18.10
CA THR A 6 -8.25 -13.92 -17.47
C THR A 6 -8.40 -15.38 -17.06
N GLU A 7 -7.66 -16.30 -17.70
CA GLU A 7 -7.70 -17.73 -17.40
C GLU A 7 -7.24 -18.07 -15.97
N HIS A 8 -6.42 -17.20 -15.37
CA HIS A 8 -5.91 -17.39 -14.02
C HIS A 8 -6.78 -16.77 -12.93
N HIS A 9 -7.84 -16.01 -13.26
CA HIS A 9 -8.64 -15.30 -12.26
C HIS A 9 -9.19 -16.24 -11.17
N ALA A 10 -9.73 -17.40 -11.55
CA ALA A 10 -10.23 -18.38 -10.59
C ALA A 10 -9.12 -18.90 -9.64
N ALA A 11 -7.93 -19.15 -10.19
CA ALA A 11 -6.78 -19.58 -9.38
C ALA A 11 -6.28 -18.46 -8.45
N GLN A 12 -6.32 -17.19 -8.89
CA GLN A 12 -5.95 -16.04 -8.07
C GLN A 12 -6.78 -15.96 -6.79
N TYR A 13 -8.11 -16.16 -6.87
CA TYR A 13 -8.96 -16.18 -5.68
C TYR A 13 -8.60 -17.31 -4.71
N GLY A 14 -8.37 -18.52 -5.23
CA GLY A 14 -8.02 -19.68 -4.42
C GLY A 14 -6.70 -19.49 -3.67
N VAL A 15 -5.67 -19.00 -4.37
CA VAL A 15 -4.36 -18.70 -3.77
C VAL A 15 -4.46 -17.54 -2.78
N PHE A 16 -5.23 -16.50 -3.10
CA PHE A 16 -5.40 -15.36 -2.20
C PHE A 16 -6.04 -15.75 -0.87
N ARG A 17 -7.12 -16.57 -0.91
CA ARG A 17 -7.74 -17.15 0.29
C ARG A 17 -6.72 -17.96 1.12
N GLN A 18 -5.99 -18.87 0.48
CA GLN A 18 -5.00 -19.70 1.16
C GLN A 18 -3.90 -18.87 1.83
N MET A 19 -3.43 -17.80 1.19
CA MET A 19 -2.42 -16.91 1.78
C MET A 19 -2.97 -16.14 2.99
N ILE A 20 -4.24 -15.72 2.96
CA ILE A 20 -4.90 -15.11 4.12
C ILE A 20 -5.01 -16.13 5.26
N ASP A 21 -5.48 -17.34 4.98
CA ASP A 21 -5.61 -18.41 5.99
C ASP A 21 -4.27 -18.71 6.67
N ILE A 22 -3.20 -18.84 5.87
CA ILE A 22 -1.84 -19.07 6.37
C ILE A 22 -1.38 -17.89 7.24
N ALA A 23 -1.57 -16.66 6.77
CA ALA A 23 -1.14 -15.47 7.50
C ALA A 23 -1.88 -15.34 8.84
N GLN A 24 -3.19 -15.61 8.87
CA GLN A 24 -3.99 -15.62 10.10
C GLN A 24 -3.55 -16.74 11.05
N ALA A 25 -3.34 -17.95 10.55
CA ALA A 25 -2.90 -19.09 11.36
C ALA A 25 -1.51 -18.86 11.99
N LEU A 26 -0.65 -18.09 11.33
CA LEU A 26 0.70 -17.78 11.80
C LEU A 26 0.83 -16.42 12.49
N ASP A 27 -0.26 -15.67 12.62
CA ASP A 27 -0.27 -14.28 13.13
C ASP A 27 0.73 -13.38 12.39
N PHE A 28 0.76 -13.44 11.05
CA PHE A 28 1.53 -12.54 10.20
C PHE A 28 0.63 -11.54 9.49
N PRO A 29 1.12 -10.31 9.25
CA PRO A 29 0.43 -9.39 8.36
C PRO A 29 0.50 -9.86 6.90
N VAL A 30 -0.45 -9.43 6.09
CA VAL A 30 -0.45 -9.66 4.63
C VAL A 30 -0.05 -8.41 3.84
N VAL A 31 0.72 -8.59 2.77
CA VAL A 31 1.00 -7.55 1.77
C VAL A 31 0.17 -7.85 0.54
N ILE A 32 -0.82 -7.00 0.26
CA ILE A 32 -1.86 -7.26 -0.72
C ILE A 32 -1.61 -6.43 -1.98
N HIS A 33 -1.51 -7.10 -3.11
CA HIS A 33 -1.48 -6.47 -4.43
C HIS A 33 -2.87 -6.47 -5.05
N ASN A 34 -3.32 -5.32 -5.53
CA ASN A 34 -4.55 -5.20 -6.30
C ASN A 34 -4.33 -4.33 -7.54
N ARG A 35 -4.75 -4.85 -8.69
CA ARG A 35 -4.72 -4.14 -9.97
C ARG A 35 -5.87 -4.62 -10.84
N SER A 36 -6.69 -3.67 -11.28
CA SER A 36 -7.89 -3.89 -12.10
C SER A 36 -8.91 -4.87 -11.48
N ALA A 37 -8.90 -5.04 -10.15
CA ALA A 37 -9.77 -5.97 -9.42
C ALA A 37 -10.35 -5.33 -8.14
N GLN A 38 -10.53 -4.00 -8.14
CA GLN A 38 -11.05 -3.22 -7.01
C GLN A 38 -12.39 -3.75 -6.52
N ARG A 39 -13.35 -3.90 -7.43
CA ARG A 39 -14.70 -4.39 -7.12
C ARG A 39 -14.68 -5.84 -6.64
N GLU A 40 -13.88 -6.66 -7.28
CA GLU A 40 -13.72 -8.08 -6.97
C GLU A 40 -13.08 -8.32 -5.62
N MET A 41 -12.14 -7.46 -5.23
CA MET A 41 -11.57 -7.47 -3.88
C MET A 41 -12.61 -7.13 -2.82
N GLN A 42 -13.47 -6.13 -3.06
CA GLN A 42 -14.56 -5.82 -2.12
C GLN A 42 -15.53 -7.00 -1.98
N TRP A 43 -15.90 -7.64 -3.09
CA TRP A 43 -16.73 -8.85 -3.07
C TRP A 43 -16.07 -10.01 -2.35
N PHE A 44 -14.77 -10.25 -2.59
CA PHE A 44 -14.04 -11.30 -1.90
C PHE A 44 -14.09 -11.11 -0.38
N PHE A 45 -13.85 -9.90 0.13
CA PHE A 45 -13.94 -9.62 1.56
C PHE A 45 -15.35 -9.88 2.13
N GLN A 46 -16.39 -9.52 1.36
CA GLN A 46 -17.79 -9.77 1.74
C GLN A 46 -18.14 -11.27 1.75
N GLU A 47 -17.77 -12.01 0.71
CA GLU A 47 -18.03 -13.45 0.57
C GLU A 47 -17.31 -14.26 1.64
N GLU A 48 -16.04 -13.92 1.90
CA GLU A 48 -15.21 -14.54 2.94
C GLU A 48 -15.55 -14.04 4.35
N LYS A 49 -16.46 -13.07 4.48
CA LYS A 49 -16.85 -12.43 5.75
C LYS A 49 -15.64 -11.91 6.54
N ILE A 50 -14.67 -11.35 5.82
CA ILE A 50 -13.49 -10.72 6.42
C ILE A 50 -13.90 -9.33 6.89
N GLU A 51 -14.14 -9.18 8.19
CA GLU A 51 -14.47 -7.88 8.80
C GLU A 51 -13.22 -7.04 9.10
N ARG A 52 -12.09 -7.71 9.34
CA ARG A 52 -10.81 -7.05 9.61
C ARG A 52 -9.65 -7.94 9.20
N LEU A 53 -8.62 -7.33 8.63
CA LEU A 53 -7.42 -8.02 8.21
C LEU A 53 -6.19 -7.19 8.59
N ASN A 54 -5.22 -7.81 9.25
CA ASN A 54 -3.92 -7.16 9.47
C ASN A 54 -3.13 -7.21 8.16
N GLY A 55 -3.07 -6.08 7.45
CA GLY A 55 -2.41 -6.05 6.15
C GLY A 55 -2.14 -4.64 5.65
N VAL A 56 -1.50 -4.58 4.48
CA VAL A 56 -1.23 -3.35 3.73
C VAL A 56 -1.60 -3.55 2.27
N MET A 57 -2.30 -2.58 1.71
CA MET A 57 -2.49 -2.47 0.27
C MET A 57 -1.21 -1.88 -0.33
N HIS A 58 -0.37 -2.77 -0.88
CA HIS A 58 0.87 -2.42 -1.55
C HIS A 58 0.59 -1.69 -2.87
N CYS A 59 1.44 -0.71 -3.20
CA CYS A 59 1.37 0.06 -4.43
C CYS A 59 -0.07 0.53 -4.74
N PHE A 60 -0.70 1.21 -3.79
CA PHE A 60 -2.11 1.55 -3.89
C PHE A 60 -2.38 2.46 -5.10
N ALA A 61 -3.33 2.02 -5.93
CA ALA A 61 -3.75 2.71 -7.16
C ALA A 61 -5.28 2.77 -7.31
N GLY A 62 -6.02 2.58 -6.20
CA GLY A 62 -7.46 2.78 -6.14
C GLY A 62 -7.84 4.24 -5.92
N ASP A 63 -9.14 4.51 -5.89
CA ASP A 63 -9.68 5.84 -5.60
C ASP A 63 -9.96 6.04 -4.10
N THR A 64 -10.68 7.11 -3.74
CA THR A 64 -11.03 7.38 -2.34
C THR A 64 -12.00 6.36 -1.76
N ILE A 65 -12.92 5.82 -2.58
CA ILE A 65 -13.90 4.80 -2.15
C ILE A 65 -13.17 3.51 -1.81
N ASP A 66 -12.23 3.11 -2.67
CA ASP A 66 -11.38 1.95 -2.40
C ASP A 66 -10.56 2.12 -1.12
N ALA A 67 -9.95 3.29 -0.94
CA ALA A 67 -9.13 3.57 0.25
C ALA A 67 -9.97 3.54 1.53
N GLU A 68 -11.15 4.17 1.55
CA GLU A 68 -12.09 4.12 2.67
C GLU A 68 -12.46 2.67 3.03
N PHE A 69 -12.82 1.86 2.03
CA PHE A 69 -13.15 0.46 2.24
C PHE A 69 -11.99 -0.31 2.89
N TYR A 70 -10.76 -0.20 2.37
CA TYR A 70 -9.63 -0.94 2.94
C TYR A 70 -9.23 -0.44 4.34
N LEU A 71 -9.40 0.86 4.61
CA LEU A 71 -9.20 1.42 5.94
C LEU A 71 -10.22 0.88 6.96
N GLU A 72 -11.50 0.74 6.55
CA GLU A 72 -12.54 0.10 7.38
C GLU A 72 -12.20 -1.36 7.69
N MET A 73 -11.62 -2.08 6.74
CA MET A 73 -11.11 -3.45 6.94
C MET A 73 -9.83 -3.50 7.80
N GLY A 74 -9.33 -2.36 8.28
CA GLY A 74 -8.18 -2.25 9.16
C GLY A 74 -6.83 -2.32 8.46
N LEU A 75 -6.80 -2.22 7.13
CA LEU A 75 -5.58 -2.28 6.34
C LEU A 75 -4.84 -0.93 6.35
N HIS A 76 -3.53 -1.00 6.15
CA HIS A 76 -2.70 0.16 5.82
C HIS A 76 -2.74 0.42 4.31
N ILE A 77 -2.44 1.65 3.89
CA ILE A 77 -2.30 2.02 2.49
C ILE A 77 -0.85 2.44 2.24
N SER A 78 -0.21 1.81 1.26
CA SER A 78 1.18 2.12 0.89
C SER A 78 1.25 2.86 -0.43
N PHE A 79 1.95 3.99 -0.43
CA PHE A 79 2.15 4.84 -1.59
C PHE A 79 3.53 4.64 -2.21
N THR A 80 3.56 4.55 -3.54
CA THR A 80 4.80 4.55 -4.34
C THR A 80 5.05 5.93 -4.93
N ALA A 81 6.09 6.09 -5.75
CA ALA A 81 6.34 7.35 -6.44
C ALA A 81 5.28 7.72 -7.49
N SER A 82 4.26 6.87 -7.70
CA SER A 82 3.08 7.19 -8.49
C SER A 82 2.37 8.47 -7.99
N ILE A 83 2.46 8.77 -6.69
CA ILE A 83 1.87 9.99 -6.10
C ILE A 83 2.51 11.29 -6.63
N THR A 84 3.70 11.18 -7.21
CA THR A 84 4.39 12.31 -7.84
C THR A 84 3.89 12.60 -9.25
N TYR A 85 3.08 11.70 -9.84
CA TYR A 85 2.55 11.85 -11.19
C TYR A 85 1.36 12.83 -11.20
N GLN A 86 1.25 13.61 -12.27
CA GLN A 86 0.13 14.55 -12.46
C GLN A 86 -1.24 13.86 -12.51
N SER A 87 -1.29 12.58 -12.88
CA SER A 87 -2.52 11.78 -12.94
C SER A 87 -2.99 11.26 -11.58
N PHE A 88 -2.20 11.40 -10.52
CA PHE A 88 -2.57 10.92 -9.20
C PHE A 88 -3.57 11.88 -8.55
N ASP A 89 -4.65 11.34 -8.00
CA ASP A 89 -5.60 12.12 -7.20
C ASP A 89 -5.09 12.27 -5.77
N GLU A 90 -4.64 13.47 -5.42
CA GLU A 90 -4.14 13.77 -4.07
C GLU A 90 -5.20 13.58 -2.97
N ASN A 91 -6.49 13.58 -3.30
CA ASN A 91 -7.54 13.35 -2.30
C ASN A 91 -7.42 11.96 -1.67
N VAL A 92 -6.96 10.96 -2.42
CA VAL A 92 -6.68 9.62 -1.90
C VAL A 92 -5.67 9.70 -0.75
N ALA A 93 -4.55 10.38 -0.94
CA ALA A 93 -3.54 10.52 0.11
C ALA A 93 -4.05 11.35 1.31
N LYS A 94 -4.92 12.34 1.08
CA LYS A 94 -5.47 13.19 2.14
C LYS A 94 -6.40 12.45 3.10
N ILE A 95 -7.18 11.50 2.59
CA ILE A 95 -8.14 10.76 3.43
C ILE A 95 -7.49 9.63 4.23
N VAL A 96 -6.34 9.12 3.79
CA VAL A 96 -5.62 8.07 4.51
C VAL A 96 -5.00 8.66 5.78
N PRO A 97 -5.37 8.18 6.98
CA PRO A 97 -4.76 8.62 8.23
C PRO A 97 -3.25 8.35 8.23
N LEU A 98 -2.45 9.29 8.73
CA LEU A 98 -0.98 9.14 8.73
C LEU A 98 -0.51 7.91 9.52
N ASP A 99 -1.24 7.45 10.54
CA ASP A 99 -0.96 6.22 11.29
C ASP A 99 -1.38 4.93 10.55
N ARG A 100 -1.91 5.06 9.34
CA ARG A 100 -2.19 3.97 8.38
C ARG A 100 -1.46 4.12 7.06
N THR A 101 -0.69 5.19 6.89
CA THR A 101 0.12 5.44 5.68
C THR A 101 1.47 4.75 5.75
N MET A 102 1.83 4.03 4.69
CA MET A 102 3.19 3.55 4.42
C MET A 102 3.71 4.14 3.11
N ILE A 103 5.03 4.09 2.93
CA ILE A 103 5.69 4.51 1.69
C ILE A 103 6.64 3.43 1.22
N GLU A 104 6.74 3.29 -0.09
CA GLU A 104 7.63 2.33 -0.72
C GLU A 104 8.08 2.81 -2.10
N THR A 105 8.98 2.08 -2.74
CA THR A 105 9.45 2.43 -4.09
C THR A 105 8.88 1.52 -5.16
N ASP A 106 8.60 0.26 -4.83
CA ASP A 106 8.34 -0.81 -5.79
C ASP A 106 9.47 -0.94 -6.85
N SER A 107 10.71 -0.67 -6.42
CA SER A 107 11.87 -0.75 -7.32
C SER A 107 12.06 -2.18 -7.84
N PRO A 108 12.36 -2.36 -9.14
CA PRO A 108 12.90 -1.38 -10.10
C PRO A 108 11.84 -0.54 -10.86
N TYR A 109 10.56 -0.67 -10.51
CA TYR A 109 9.43 -0.05 -11.19
C TYR A 109 9.04 1.29 -10.54
N ILE A 110 8.11 2.02 -11.18
CA ILE A 110 7.47 3.23 -10.61
C ILE A 110 8.47 4.30 -10.17
N ALA A 111 9.39 4.69 -11.06
CA ALA A 111 10.30 5.80 -10.80
C ALA A 111 9.55 7.13 -10.65
N PRO A 112 10.00 8.05 -9.76
CA PRO A 112 9.38 9.37 -9.58
C PRO A 112 9.18 10.14 -10.90
N ALA A 113 8.20 11.04 -10.96
CA ALA A 113 7.85 11.78 -12.17
C ALA A 113 9.06 12.43 -12.87
N LYS A 114 9.97 13.02 -12.09
CA LYS A 114 11.20 13.68 -12.57
C LYS A 114 12.20 12.71 -13.22
N SER A 115 12.16 11.43 -12.87
CA SER A 115 13.06 10.38 -13.36
C SER A 115 12.32 9.18 -13.98
N LYS A 116 11.05 9.34 -14.39
CA LYS A 116 10.15 8.25 -14.82
C LYS A 116 10.71 7.31 -15.91
N LYS A 117 11.67 7.78 -16.72
CA LYS A 117 12.34 6.98 -17.78
C LYS A 117 13.58 6.19 -17.30
N LYS A 118 13.98 6.34 -16.04
CA LYS A 118 15.11 5.64 -15.44
C LYS A 118 14.62 4.48 -14.58
N ARG A 119 15.47 3.50 -14.35
CA ARG A 119 15.24 2.43 -13.37
C ARG A 119 15.03 3.06 -12.00
N ASN A 120 14.01 2.60 -11.26
CA ASN A 120 13.79 3.05 -9.90
C ASN A 120 14.74 2.36 -8.91
N GLU A 121 14.98 3.00 -7.77
CA GLU A 121 15.85 2.52 -6.71
C GLU A 121 15.30 2.88 -5.32
N PRO A 122 15.69 2.15 -4.26
CA PRO A 122 15.18 2.38 -2.90
C PRO A 122 15.38 3.82 -2.37
N SER A 123 16.47 4.50 -2.76
CA SER A 123 16.75 5.89 -2.40
C SER A 123 15.64 6.87 -2.85
N ASN A 124 14.88 6.53 -3.89
CA ASN A 124 13.77 7.35 -4.37
C ASN A 124 12.55 7.35 -3.44
N VAL A 125 12.55 6.58 -2.34
CA VAL A 125 11.51 6.65 -1.31
C VAL A 125 11.38 8.07 -0.73
N LEU A 126 12.48 8.86 -0.74
CA LEU A 126 12.47 10.26 -0.35
C LEU A 126 11.48 11.10 -1.18
N ALA A 127 11.34 10.81 -2.48
CA ALA A 127 10.41 11.54 -3.33
C ALA A 127 8.95 11.30 -2.93
N VAL A 128 8.64 10.10 -2.41
CA VAL A 128 7.31 9.77 -1.88
C VAL A 128 7.07 10.54 -0.58
N ALA A 129 8.04 10.52 0.34
CA ALA A 129 7.94 11.27 1.60
C ALA A 129 7.79 12.78 1.38
N GLN A 130 8.54 13.36 0.43
CA GLN A 130 8.42 14.77 0.04
C GLN A 130 7.03 15.10 -0.50
N LYS A 131 6.48 14.25 -1.37
CA LYS A 131 5.17 14.50 -1.94
C LYS A 131 4.04 14.39 -0.90
N LEU A 132 4.12 13.45 0.03
CA LEU A 132 3.19 13.39 1.17
C LEU A 132 3.34 14.61 2.09
N ALA A 133 4.56 15.06 2.35
CA ALA A 133 4.83 16.25 3.15
C ALA A 133 4.17 17.50 2.54
N GLU A 134 4.24 17.66 1.21
CA GLU A 134 3.52 18.69 0.47
C GLU A 134 1.99 18.56 0.64
N ILE A 135 1.43 17.36 0.44
CA ILE A 135 -0.01 17.10 0.51
C ILE A 135 -0.59 17.40 1.91
N HIS A 136 0.12 16.99 2.96
CA HIS A 136 -0.33 17.15 4.35
C HIS A 136 0.16 18.45 5.02
N ASN A 137 0.95 19.27 4.33
CA ASN A 137 1.60 20.46 4.87
C ASN A 137 2.37 20.17 6.18
N LEU A 138 3.22 19.14 6.13
CA LEU A 138 4.06 18.70 7.24
C LEU A 138 5.55 18.69 6.85
N PRO A 139 6.48 18.76 7.82
CA PRO A 139 7.88 18.51 7.53
C PRO A 139 8.11 17.09 7.01
N VAL A 140 9.02 16.92 6.05
CA VAL A 140 9.42 15.59 5.52
C VAL A 140 9.88 14.66 6.65
N ALA A 141 10.56 15.21 7.66
CA ALA A 141 11.00 14.46 8.84
C ALA A 141 9.82 13.83 9.61
N GLU A 142 8.68 14.50 9.68
CA GLU A 142 7.50 13.97 10.38
C GLU A 142 6.85 12.83 9.57
N ILE A 143 6.74 12.99 8.24
CA ILE A 143 6.28 11.90 7.36
C ILE A 143 7.22 10.69 7.48
N ALA A 144 8.53 10.91 7.42
CA ALA A 144 9.52 9.85 7.56
C ALA A 144 9.38 9.13 8.90
N ARG A 145 9.22 9.88 10.00
CA ARG A 145 9.05 9.32 11.34
C ARG A 145 7.79 8.46 11.42
N VAL A 146 6.62 9.01 11.07
CA VAL A 146 5.34 8.31 11.20
C VAL A 146 5.27 7.08 10.30
N THR A 147 5.71 7.18 9.04
CA THR A 147 5.69 6.04 8.10
C THR A 147 6.70 4.96 8.50
N THR A 148 7.86 5.33 9.05
CA THR A 148 8.82 4.39 9.64
C THR A 148 8.24 3.67 10.85
N ASP A 149 7.58 4.40 11.76
CA ASP A 149 6.93 3.81 12.93
C ASP A 149 5.83 2.82 12.52
N ASN A 150 5.03 3.15 11.49
CA ASN A 150 4.02 2.25 10.92
C ASN A 150 4.67 0.97 10.37
N ALA A 151 5.70 1.11 9.52
CA ALA A 151 6.40 -0.04 8.93
C ALA A 151 7.04 -0.93 10.01
N ARG A 152 7.66 -0.34 11.04
CA ARG A 152 8.26 -1.10 12.15
C ARG A 152 7.22 -1.89 12.94
N ARG A 153 6.10 -1.25 13.29
CA ARG A 153 4.99 -1.93 13.98
C ARG A 153 4.42 -3.07 13.13
N PHE A 154 4.19 -2.80 11.85
CA PHE A 154 3.58 -3.75 10.93
C PHE A 154 4.47 -4.96 10.66
N PHE A 155 5.72 -4.74 10.25
CA PHE A 155 6.67 -5.81 9.91
C PHE A 155 7.42 -6.38 11.13
N ARG A 156 7.10 -5.92 12.35
CA ARG A 156 7.77 -6.33 13.60
C ARG A 156 9.30 -6.17 13.53
N LEU A 157 9.75 -5.07 12.93
CA LEU A 157 11.18 -4.83 12.73
C LEU A 157 11.86 -4.53 14.07
N PRO A 158 13.11 -5.00 14.27
CA PRO A 158 13.86 -4.68 15.47
C PRO A 158 14.08 -3.18 15.57
N ASN A 159 14.34 -2.70 16.80
CA ASN A 159 14.77 -1.33 16.93
C ASN A 159 16.11 -1.13 16.22
N LEU A 160 16.19 -0.12 15.35
CA LEU A 160 17.50 0.38 14.92
C LEU A 160 18.27 0.73 16.19
N ILE A 161 19.45 0.14 16.35
CA ILE A 161 20.36 0.53 17.43
C ILE A 161 20.61 2.02 17.21
N ASP A 162 20.24 2.84 18.21
CA ASP A 162 20.57 4.25 18.21
C ASP A 162 22.12 4.34 18.15
N GLU A 163 22.66 4.76 17.00
CA GLU A 163 24.07 5.17 16.85
C GLU A 163 24.25 6.63 17.25
#